data_AF-A0A340XCP6-F1
#
_entry.id   AF-A0A340XCP6-F1
#
_cell.length_a   1.000
_cell.length_b   1.000
_cell.length_c   1.000
_cell.angle_alpha   90.00
_cell.angle_beta   90.00
_cell.angle_gamma   90.00
#
_symmetry.space_group_name_H-M   'P 1'
#
loop_
_entity.id
_entity.type
_entity.pdbx_description
1 polymer ?
#
loop_
_entity_poly.entity_id
_entity_poly.type
_entity_poly.pdbx_seq_one_letter_code
_entity_poly.pdbx_strand_id
1 'polypeptide(L)'
;MEEFNHSYHACGVIATIAFLMINAVSNGQVRGDSYSEGCLGQTGARIWLFIGFMLAFGSLIASMWILFGGYVAKEKAIVYPGIAVFFQNAFIFFGGLIFKFGRTEDLWQ
;
A
#
# COMPACT_ATOMS: atom_id res chain seq x y z
N MET A 1 15.62 19.26 19.76
CA MET A 1 14.64 18.29 19.23
C MET A 1 14.85 18.26 17.73
N GLU A 2 15.58 17.26 17.21
CA GLU A 2 15.75 17.14 15.75
C GLU A 2 14.37 16.99 15.11
N GLU A 3 13.96 17.96 14.32
CA GLU A 3 12.64 18.00 13.70
C GLU A 3 12.43 16.78 12.82
N PHE A 4 11.32 16.07 13.05
CA PHE A 4 10.83 15.12 12.06
C PHE A 4 10.59 15.85 10.76
N ASN A 5 11.28 15.42 9.70
CA ASN A 5 10.92 15.86 8.37
C ASN A 5 9.49 15.41 8.10
N HIS A 6 8.56 16.37 8.08
CA HIS A 6 7.14 16.14 7.79
C HIS A 6 6.93 15.34 6.50
N SER A 7 7.89 15.41 5.57
CA SER A 7 7.96 14.61 4.35
C SER A 7 7.86 13.10 4.58
N TYR A 8 8.26 12.57 5.74
CA TYR A 8 8.17 11.14 6.03
C TYR A 8 6.73 10.66 6.24
N HIS A 9 5.80 11.54 6.58
CA HIS A 9 4.38 11.20 6.63
C HIS A 9 3.78 10.94 5.25
N ALA A 10 4.34 11.54 4.19
CA ALA A 10 3.87 11.33 2.82
C ALA A 10 3.94 9.86 2.41
N CYS A 11 4.94 9.13 2.90
CA CYS A 11 5.10 7.70 2.65
C CYS A 11 3.88 6.90 3.15
N GLY A 12 3.46 7.12 4.39
CA GLY A 12 2.27 6.47 4.96
C GLY A 12 0.95 6.89 4.29
N VAL A 13 0.84 8.15 3.84
CA VAL A 13 -0.31 8.61 3.06
C VAL A 13 -0.41 7.87 1.73
N ILE A 14 0.71 7.72 1.01
CA ILE A 14 0.75 6.97 -0.26
C ILE A 14 0.38 5.51 -0.03
N ALA A 15 0.88 4.87 1.03
CA ALA A 15 0.49 3.50 1.38
C ALA A 15 -1.02 3.37 1.62
N THR A 16 -1.63 4.37 2.26
CA THR A 16 -3.09 4.37 2.53
C THR A 16 -3.90 4.56 1.26
N ILE A 17 -3.47 5.43 0.35
CA ILE A 17 -4.10 5.58 -0.97
C ILE A 17 -4.00 4.26 -1.75
N ALA A 18 -2.83 3.64 -1.76
CA ALA A 18 -2.61 2.35 -2.40
C ALA A 18 -3.53 1.25 -1.82
N PHE A 19 -3.67 1.21 -0.49
CA PHE A 19 -4.61 0.33 0.20
C PHE A 19 -6.05 0.50 -0.30
N LEU A 20 -6.52 1.75 -0.38
CA LEU A 20 -7.88 2.04 -0.87
C LEU A 20 -8.02 1.64 -2.35
N MET A 21 -7.04 1.96 -3.19
CA MET A 21 -7.08 1.61 -4.62
C MET A 21 -7.18 0.11 -4.86
N ILE A 22 -6.37 -0.70 -4.16
CA ILE A 22 -6.35 -2.16 -4.30
C ILE A 22 -7.69 -2.76 -3.85
N ASN A 23 -8.23 -2.25 -2.75
CA ASN A 23 -9.40 -2.83 -2.08
C ASN A 23 -10.75 -2.27 -2.57
N ALA A 24 -10.76 -1.13 -3.28
CA ALA A 24 -11.97 -0.57 -3.90
C ALA A 24 -12.45 -1.37 -5.11
N VAL A 25 -11.57 -2.16 -5.75
CA VAL A 25 -11.92 -3.02 -6.88
C VAL A 25 -12.29 -4.42 -6.36
N SER A 26 -13.44 -4.96 -6.76
CA SER A 26 -13.83 -6.33 -6.39
C SER A 26 -12.99 -7.39 -7.12
N ASN A 27 -12.87 -8.60 -6.57
CA ASN A 27 -12.16 -9.68 -7.25
C ASN A 27 -12.87 -10.13 -8.55
N GLY A 28 -14.21 -10.12 -8.55
CA GLY A 28 -15.03 -10.44 -9.73
C GLY A 28 -14.83 -9.46 -10.91
N GLN A 29 -14.63 -8.17 -10.65
CA GLN A 29 -14.32 -7.18 -11.70
C GLN A 29 -12.96 -7.44 -12.36
N VAL A 30 -12.00 -8.03 -11.63
CA VAL A 30 -10.68 -8.38 -12.16
C VAL A 30 -10.73 -9.67 -12.97
N ARG A 31 -11.53 -10.65 -12.51
CA ARG A 31 -11.77 -11.93 -13.19
C ARG A 31 -12.62 -11.80 -14.44
N GLY A 32 -13.46 -10.76 -14.51
CA GLY A 32 -14.36 -10.53 -15.63
C GLY A 32 -15.72 -11.20 -15.45
N ASP A 33 -16.07 -11.62 -14.23
CA ASP A 33 -17.35 -12.25 -13.91
C ASP A 33 -18.52 -11.23 -13.87
N SER A 34 -18.21 -9.94 -13.97
CA SER A 34 -19.19 -8.86 -14.03
C SER A 34 -19.68 -8.61 -15.46
N TYR A 35 -20.96 -8.86 -15.72
CA TYR A 35 -21.66 -8.57 -16.98
C TYR A 35 -21.76 -7.06 -17.34
N SER A 36 -21.18 -6.17 -16.54
CA SER A 36 -21.21 -4.72 -16.74
C SER A 36 -19.91 -4.24 -17.37
N GLU A 37 -19.88 -4.15 -18.70
CA GLU A 37 -18.86 -3.42 -19.44
C GLU A 37 -18.97 -1.90 -19.17
N GLY A 38 -18.35 -1.43 -18.08
CA GLY A 38 -18.06 0.00 -17.93
C GLY A 38 -17.04 0.47 -18.99
N CYS A 39 -16.89 1.80 -19.15
CA CYS A 39 -16.09 2.44 -20.21
C CYS A 39 -14.62 1.95 -20.36
N LEU A 40 -14.01 1.37 -19.31
CA LEU A 40 -12.66 0.79 -19.34
C LEU A 40 -12.63 -0.74 -19.11
N GLY A 41 -13.78 -1.35 -18.81
CA GLY A 41 -13.95 -2.79 -18.62
C GLY A 41 -12.95 -3.45 -17.65
N GLN A 42 -12.67 -4.74 -17.90
CA GLN A 42 -11.71 -5.54 -17.14
C GLN A 42 -10.27 -5.00 -17.23
N THR A 43 -9.89 -4.42 -18.36
CA THR A 43 -8.55 -3.85 -18.58
C THR A 43 -8.28 -2.67 -17.66
N GLY A 44 -9.26 -1.78 -17.47
CA GLY A 44 -9.18 -0.67 -16.52
C GLY A 44 -8.99 -1.14 -15.08
N ALA A 45 -9.75 -2.15 -14.65
CA ALA A 45 -9.61 -2.72 -13.31
C ALA A 45 -8.22 -3.30 -13.06
N ARG A 46 -7.62 -3.96 -14.08
CA ARG A 46 -6.25 -4.49 -13.99
C ARG A 46 -5.20 -3.38 -13.91
N ILE A 47 -5.31 -2.33 -14.73
CA ILE A 47 -4.40 -1.18 -14.69
C ILE A 47 -4.51 -0.46 -13.34
N TRP A 48 -5.73 -0.26 -12.84
CA TRP A 48 -5.96 0.36 -11.54
C TRP A 48 -5.31 -0.44 -10.40
N LEU A 49 -5.49 -1.76 -10.40
CA LEU A 49 -4.82 -2.64 -9.44
C LEU A 49 -3.31 -2.61 -9.56
N PHE A 50 -2.79 -2.61 -10.79
CA PHE A 50 -1.36 -2.55 -11.04
C PHE A 50 -0.74 -1.28 -10.45
N ILE A 51 -1.35 -0.12 -10.68
CA ILE A 51 -0.93 1.15 -10.10
C ILE A 51 -1.03 1.09 -8.56
N GLY A 52 -2.12 0.56 -8.03
CA GLY A 52 -2.29 0.36 -6.58
C GLY A 52 -1.15 -0.46 -5.97
N PHE A 53 -0.79 -1.59 -6.58
CA PHE A 53 0.33 -2.42 -6.12
C PHE A 53 1.68 -1.71 -6.25
N MET A 54 1.92 -0.99 -7.36
CA MET A 54 3.16 -0.21 -7.53
C MET A 54 3.31 0.83 -6.41
N LEU A 55 2.24 1.55 -6.07
CA LEU A 55 2.26 2.53 -4.97
C LEU A 55 2.48 1.85 -3.62
N ALA A 56 1.86 0.69 -3.39
CA ALA A 56 2.01 -0.09 -2.17
C ALA A 56 3.47 -0.56 -1.99
N PHE A 57 4.07 -1.18 -2.99
CA PHE A 57 5.49 -1.59 -2.96
C PHE A 57 6.44 -0.40 -2.88
N GLY A 58 6.18 0.67 -3.63
CA GLY A 58 6.98 1.89 -3.63
C GLY A 58 7.02 2.54 -2.25
N SER A 59 5.87 2.62 -1.56
CA SER A 59 5.79 3.13 -0.19
C SER A 59 6.56 2.26 0.79
N LEU A 60 6.48 0.92 0.67
CA LEU A 60 7.22 0.01 1.54
C LEU A 60 8.74 0.16 1.37
N ILE A 61 9.23 0.18 0.13
CA ILE A 61 10.67 0.37 -0.18
C ILE A 61 11.15 1.75 0.32
N ALA A 62 10.36 2.81 0.11
CA ALA A 62 10.70 4.13 0.61
C ALA A 62 10.79 4.16 2.15
N SER A 63 9.86 3.50 2.84
CA SER A 63 9.88 3.41 4.30
C SER A 63 11.09 2.62 4.83
N MET A 64 11.54 1.58 4.10
CA MET A 64 12.79 0.86 4.41
C MET A 64 14.02 1.78 4.28
N TRP A 65 14.06 2.58 3.21
CA TRP A 65 15.14 3.55 3.02
C TRP A 65 15.16 4.60 4.13
N ILE A 66 14.00 5.10 4.55
CA ILE A 66 13.90 6.06 5.67
C ILE A 66 14.47 5.44 6.95
N LEU A 67 14.07 4.20 7.29
CA LEU A 67 14.58 3.50 8.47
C LEU A 67 16.10 3.31 8.41
N PHE A 68 16.61 2.64 7.38
CA PHE A 68 18.02 2.27 7.32
C PHE A 68 18.93 3.42 6.92
N GLY A 69 18.61 4.14 5.85
CA GLY A 69 19.42 5.25 5.33
C GLY A 69 19.25 6.56 6.08
N GLY A 70 18.06 6.81 6.64
CA GLY A 70 17.75 8.06 7.36
C GLY A 70 18.09 8.04 8.84
N TYR A 71 17.89 6.89 9.51
CA TYR A 71 18.04 6.78 10.96
C TYR A 71 19.17 5.83 11.41
N VAL A 72 19.25 4.61 10.86
CA VAL A 72 20.23 3.59 11.33
C VAL A 72 21.65 3.90 10.85
N ALA A 73 21.86 4.11 9.55
CA ALA A 73 23.19 4.36 8.97
C ALA A 73 23.79 5.72 9.35
N LYS A 74 22.95 6.65 9.83
CA LYS A 74 23.39 7.98 10.32
C LYS A 74 23.62 8.01 11.83
N GLU A 75 23.51 6.86 12.51
CA GLU A 75 23.71 6.70 13.96
C GLU A 75 22.97 7.77 14.79
N LYS A 76 21.74 8.11 14.39
CA LYS A 76 20.95 9.09 15.13
C LYS A 76 20.66 8.56 16.53
N ALA A 77 20.80 9.41 17.54
CA ALA A 77 20.52 9.05 18.94
C ALA A 77 19.06 8.58 19.15
N ILE A 78 18.13 8.95 18.26
CA ILE A 78 16.70 8.60 18.33
C ILE A 78 16.26 7.96 17.00
N VAL A 79 16.10 6.63 16.98
CA VAL A 79 15.76 5.81 15.80
C VAL A 79 14.28 5.40 15.73
N TYR A 80 13.58 5.41 16.87
CA TYR A 80 12.14 5.10 17.00
C TYR A 80 11.22 5.63 15.87
N PRO A 81 11.40 6.85 15.36
CA PRO A 81 10.50 7.41 14.35
C PRO A 81 10.64 6.75 12.98
N GLY A 82 11.86 6.38 12.59
CA GLY A 82 12.08 5.57 11.39
C GLY A 82 11.41 4.20 11.52
N ILE A 83 11.48 3.60 12.71
CA ILE A 83 10.83 2.32 13.02
C ILE A 83 9.31 2.46 12.91
N ALA A 84 8.73 3.52 13.48
CA ALA A 84 7.29 3.78 13.43
C ALA A 84 6.79 3.95 11.99
N VAL A 85 7.49 4.74 11.16
CA VAL A 85 7.13 4.93 9.74
C VAL A 85 7.21 3.62 8.96
N PHE A 86 8.24 2.81 9.21
CA PHE A 86 8.37 1.51 8.57
C PHE A 86 7.21 0.58 8.95
N PHE A 87 6.95 0.39 10.25
CA PHE A 87 5.87 -0.49 10.70
C PHE A 87 4.49 0.00 10.25
N GLN A 88 4.24 1.31 10.22
CA GLN A 88 3.01 1.86 9.68
C GLN A 88 2.80 1.42 8.23
N ASN A 89 3.80 1.59 7.37
CA ASN A 89 3.71 1.19 5.96
C ASN A 89 3.59 -0.33 5.81
N ALA A 90 4.34 -1.11 6.60
CA ALA A 90 4.26 -2.56 6.60
C ALA A 90 2.87 -3.07 6.99
N PHE A 91 2.28 -2.54 8.06
CA PHE A 91 0.95 -2.96 8.51
C PHE A 91 -0.15 -2.56 7.53
N ILE A 92 -0.07 -1.38 6.91
CA ILE A 92 -1.01 -0.98 5.85
C ILE A 92 -0.87 -1.92 4.64
N PHE A 93 0.36 -2.23 4.24
CA PHE A 93 0.64 -3.11 3.11
C PHE A 93 0.09 -4.53 3.36
N PHE A 94 0.50 -5.18 4.46
CA PHE A 94 0.06 -6.54 4.78
C PHE A 94 -1.43 -6.60 5.09
N GLY A 95 -1.97 -5.62 5.83
CA GLY A 95 -3.41 -5.49 6.08
C GLY A 95 -4.20 -5.34 4.77
N GLY A 96 -3.67 -4.58 3.81
CA GLY A 96 -4.24 -4.46 2.47
C GLY A 96 -4.24 -5.75 1.67
N LEU A 97 -3.15 -6.52 1.71
CA LEU A 97 -3.09 -7.83 1.06
C LEU A 97 -4.05 -8.82 1.68
N ILE A 98 -4.11 -8.87 3.02
CA ILE A 98 -5.04 -9.73 3.76
C ILE A 98 -6.48 -9.34 3.45
N PHE A 99 -6.80 -8.05 3.40
CA PHE A 99 -8.15 -7.60 3.05
C PHE A 99 -8.51 -7.94 1.61
N LYS A 100 -7.57 -7.81 0.66
CA LYS A 100 -7.83 -8.11 -0.75
C LYS A 100 -8.01 -9.61 -1.01
N PHE A 101 -7.08 -10.42 -0.50
CA PHE A 101 -6.98 -11.84 -0.81
C PHE A 101 -7.61 -12.76 0.24
N GLY A 102 -7.85 -12.26 1.46
CA GLY A 102 -8.56 -13.00 2.51
C GLY A 102 -10.08 -12.93 2.38
N ARG A 103 -10.61 -12.05 1.52
CA ARG A 103 -12.05 -11.98 1.22
C ARG A 103 -12.51 -13.28 0.56
N THR A 104 -13.36 -14.00 1.27
CA THR A 104 -13.91 -15.29 0.85
C THR A 104 -15.15 -15.12 -0.02
N GLU A 105 -15.06 -14.27 -1.05
CA GLU A 105 -16.20 -14.01 -1.97
C GLU A 105 -16.54 -15.21 -2.86
N ASP A 106 -15.71 -16.27 -2.86
CA ASP A 106 -15.84 -17.44 -3.74
C ASP A 106 -16.32 -18.73 -3.06
N LEU A 107 -16.64 -18.72 -1.76
CA LEU A 107 -17.11 -19.95 -1.09
C LEU A 107 -18.60 -20.26 -1.33
N TRP A 108 -19.34 -19.35 -1.99
CA TRP A 108 -20.78 -19.47 -2.27
C TRP A 108 -21.15 -19.16 -3.73
N GLN A 109 -20.28 -19.54 -4.68
CA GLN A 109 -20.60 -19.62 -6.11
C GLN A 109 -20.45 -21.07 -6.57
#